data_AF-A0A7S9GJX8-F1
#
_entry.id   AF-A0A7S9GJX8-F1
#
_cell.length_a   1.000
_cell.length_b   1.000
_cell.length_c   1.000
_cell.angle_alpha   90.00
_cell.angle_beta   90.00
_cell.angle_gamma   90.00
#
_symmetry.space_group_name_H-M   'P 1'
#
loop_
_entity.id
_entity.type
_entity.pdbx_description
1 polymer ?
#
loop_
_entity_poly.entity_id
_entity_poly.type
_entity_poly.pdbx_seq_one_letter_code
_entity_poly.pdbx_strand_id
1 'polypeptide(L)'
;MQEQSTFGHSSHAPARFFRIEFTGSGSEYFRIWIVNLLLSLVTLGLYIPFAKARRLRYFYSNTLIDGQALAFHGNPWRMFRGFVLLALLMAAYALSGQFSPLAGLVAFLILCAIWPALWRASLQFRLANTSWRGLRFGFRGGLAGAYRAFLPTYLPALVIVAVGAWWPEVLQDRTATELTGPHLAVLSASLALMLLGPWTLALSKIYQHGHYALANQHSRTDLGVGAFYILMLKYLGWTLAYLLLAGGLLFILTKLAGAWLLVPLVVLLYLGLLALVWPYLTVRLQNLVWNRTRSEDMRFESGLSLRSFAWLSLKNWLLTLITLGLYRPFAAINSTRLRLEAVQLLVRGDLDAWVAEQALAQPDAAGDAAGDFFGIDMGL
;
A
#
# COMPACT_ATOMS: atom_id res chain seq x y z
N MET A 1 -56.81 -7.00 -34.83
CA MET A 1 -55.47 -7.64 -34.81
C MET A 1 -54.67 -6.97 -33.72
N GLN A 2 -54.50 -7.65 -32.59
CA GLN A 2 -53.59 -7.27 -31.51
C GLN A 2 -52.20 -7.79 -31.87
N GLU A 3 -51.22 -6.91 -32.05
CA GLU A 3 -49.82 -7.31 -32.02
C GLU A 3 -49.26 -7.08 -30.62
N GLN A 4 -48.92 -8.20 -29.99
CA GLN A 4 -48.20 -8.30 -28.74
C GLN A 4 -46.79 -7.71 -28.94
N SER A 5 -46.52 -6.57 -28.29
CA SER A 5 -45.15 -6.11 -28.10
C SER A 5 -44.46 -7.04 -27.09
N THR A 6 -43.60 -7.91 -27.61
CA THR A 6 -42.71 -8.78 -26.85
C THR A 6 -41.87 -7.98 -25.85
N PHE A 7 -41.91 -8.45 -24.61
CA PHE A 7 -41.12 -7.99 -23.48
C PHE A 7 -39.63 -7.92 -23.79
N GLY A 8 -39.05 -6.77 -23.46
CA GLY A 8 -37.62 -6.57 -23.25
C GLY A 8 -37.44 -5.58 -22.10
N HIS A 9 -37.98 -5.89 -20.92
CA HIS A 9 -37.58 -5.18 -19.71
C HIS A 9 -36.14 -5.57 -19.41
N SER A 10 -35.19 -4.71 -19.75
CA SER A 10 -33.87 -4.71 -19.13
C SER A 10 -34.08 -4.52 -17.63
N SER A 11 -34.22 -5.63 -16.91
CA SER A 11 -34.29 -5.70 -15.46
C SER A 11 -32.94 -5.29 -14.89
N HIS A 12 -32.65 -3.99 -14.91
CA HIS A 12 -31.60 -3.44 -14.07
C HIS A 12 -32.05 -3.62 -12.64
N ALA A 13 -31.58 -4.70 -11.99
CA ALA A 13 -31.75 -4.89 -10.56
C ALA A 13 -31.36 -3.58 -9.83
N PRO A 14 -32.16 -3.12 -8.86
CA PRO A 14 -31.89 -1.86 -8.18
C PRO A 14 -30.51 -1.91 -7.55
N ALA A 15 -29.77 -0.80 -7.65
CA ALA A 15 -28.43 -0.71 -7.09
C ALA A 15 -28.51 -0.88 -5.55
N ARG A 16 -27.81 -1.87 -5.01
CA ARG A 16 -27.79 -2.16 -3.57
C ARG A 16 -26.50 -1.64 -2.95
N PHE A 17 -26.65 -0.93 -1.84
CA PHE A 17 -25.53 -0.48 -1.02
C PHE A 17 -25.14 -1.57 -0.03
N PHE A 18 -23.89 -1.97 -0.07
CA PHE A 18 -23.27 -2.91 0.85
C PHE A 18 -22.34 -2.16 1.77
N ARG A 19 -22.70 -2.13 3.05
CA ARG A 19 -21.87 -1.56 4.10
C ARG A 19 -20.76 -2.54 4.45
N ILE A 20 -19.56 -2.00 4.61
CA ILE A 20 -18.42 -2.74 5.15
C ILE A 20 -18.42 -2.55 6.66
N GLU A 21 -18.37 -3.65 7.40
CA GLU A 21 -18.25 -3.66 8.86
C GLU A 21 -16.95 -4.35 9.28
N PHE A 22 -16.31 -3.84 10.33
CA PHE A 22 -15.13 -4.46 10.89
C PHE A 22 -15.36 -4.89 12.34
N THR A 23 -15.46 -6.19 12.59
CA THR A 23 -15.78 -6.76 13.90
C THR A 23 -14.56 -7.05 14.77
N GLY A 24 -13.35 -6.81 14.25
CA GLY A 24 -12.10 -7.16 14.94
C GLY A 24 -11.94 -6.47 16.30
N SER A 25 -11.50 -7.23 17.30
CA SER A 25 -11.24 -6.77 18.65
C SER A 25 -9.76 -6.41 18.88
N GLY A 26 -9.53 -5.35 19.65
CA GLY A 26 -8.18 -4.93 20.08
C GLY A 26 -7.48 -5.97 20.95
N SER A 27 -8.20 -6.57 21.91
CA SER A 27 -7.63 -7.51 22.87
C SER A 27 -7.33 -8.87 22.24
N GLU A 28 -8.16 -9.33 21.31
CA GLU A 28 -7.91 -10.56 20.54
C GLU A 28 -6.70 -10.37 19.62
N TYR A 29 -6.65 -9.25 18.89
CA TYR A 29 -5.51 -8.96 18.03
C TYR A 29 -4.22 -8.73 18.83
N PHE A 30 -4.28 -8.16 20.03
CA PHE A 30 -3.11 -8.03 20.92
C PHE A 30 -2.50 -9.39 21.26
N ARG A 31 -3.33 -10.41 21.59
CA ARG A 31 -2.85 -11.78 21.85
C ARG A 31 -2.15 -12.38 20.64
N ILE A 32 -2.72 -12.19 19.45
CA ILE A 32 -2.09 -12.63 18.20
C ILE A 32 -0.76 -11.91 17.97
N TRP A 33 -0.74 -10.59 18.17
CA TRP A 33 0.41 -9.74 17.91
C TRP A 33 1.57 -10.02 18.86
N ILE A 34 1.33 -10.18 20.16
CA ILE A 34 2.40 -10.43 21.14
C ILE A 34 3.07 -11.78 20.90
N VAL A 35 2.29 -12.83 20.60
CA VAL A 35 2.85 -14.15 20.23
C VAL A 35 3.67 -14.05 18.95
N ASN A 36 3.17 -13.33 17.94
CA ASN A 36 3.91 -13.12 16.70
C ASN A 36 5.19 -12.30 16.91
N LEU A 37 5.17 -11.31 17.81
CA LEU A 37 6.35 -10.52 18.17
C LEU A 37 7.40 -11.42 18.81
N LEU A 38 7.03 -12.19 19.83
CA LEU A 38 7.94 -13.10 20.54
C LEU A 38 8.54 -14.14 19.58
N LEU A 39 7.73 -14.77 18.74
CA LEU A 39 8.22 -15.72 17.74
C LEU A 39 9.13 -15.07 16.70
N SER A 40 8.83 -13.83 16.28
CA SER A 40 9.69 -13.10 15.35
C SER A 40 11.03 -12.74 15.98
N LEU A 41 11.08 -12.42 17.28
CA LEU A 41 12.32 -12.15 18.00
C LEU A 41 13.15 -13.43 18.18
N VAL A 42 12.54 -14.51 18.67
CA VAL A 42 13.22 -15.81 18.90
C VAL A 42 13.76 -16.41 17.60
N THR A 43 13.08 -16.20 16.47
CA THR A 43 13.50 -16.69 15.16
C THR A 43 14.34 -15.68 14.37
N LEU A 44 14.80 -14.59 15.00
CA LEU A 44 15.60 -13.53 14.35
C LEU A 44 14.96 -13.00 13.05
N GLY A 45 13.64 -12.89 13.04
CA GLY A 45 12.84 -12.37 11.92
C GLY A 45 12.34 -13.43 10.94
N LEU A 46 12.77 -14.68 11.00
CA LEU A 46 12.33 -15.73 10.07
C LEU A 46 10.82 -16.03 10.16
N TYR A 47 10.19 -15.76 11.31
CA TYR A 47 8.74 -15.95 11.51
C TYR A 47 7.86 -14.84 10.90
N ILE A 48 8.43 -13.74 10.37
CA ILE A 48 7.68 -12.59 9.82
C ILE A 48 6.61 -13.01 8.78
N PRO A 49 6.88 -13.93 7.82
CA PRO A 49 5.87 -14.36 6.84
C PRO A 49 4.66 -15.05 7.46
N PHE A 50 4.88 -15.88 8.49
CA PHE A 50 3.81 -16.57 9.23
C PHE A 50 2.98 -15.58 10.05
N ALA A 51 3.64 -14.63 10.72
CA ALA A 51 2.99 -13.53 11.40
C ALA A 51 2.12 -12.69 10.45
N LYS A 52 2.64 -12.38 9.25
CA LYS A 52 1.90 -11.67 8.19
C LYS A 52 0.68 -12.46 7.72
N ALA A 53 0.81 -13.77 7.52
CA ALA A 53 -0.31 -14.62 7.11
C ALA A 53 -1.41 -14.69 8.20
N ARG A 54 -1.03 -14.86 9.48
CA ARG A 54 -1.97 -14.86 10.61
C ARG A 54 -2.69 -13.51 10.75
N ARG A 55 -1.96 -12.40 10.58
CA ARG A 55 -2.54 -11.05 10.55
C ARG A 55 -3.56 -10.93 9.41
N LEU A 56 -3.20 -11.31 8.19
CA LEU A 56 -4.12 -11.21 7.05
C LEU A 56 -5.40 -12.03 7.27
N ARG A 57 -5.29 -13.28 7.73
CA ARG A 57 -6.45 -14.11 8.08
C ARG A 57 -7.36 -13.41 9.09
N TYR A 58 -6.79 -12.91 10.18
CA TYR A 58 -7.56 -12.24 11.23
C TYR A 58 -8.28 -10.98 10.73
N PHE A 59 -7.61 -10.11 9.97
CA PHE A 59 -8.25 -8.88 9.48
C PHE A 59 -9.33 -9.16 8.44
N TYR A 60 -9.14 -10.16 7.58
CA TYR A 60 -10.08 -10.50 6.54
C TYR A 60 -11.31 -11.19 7.13
N SER A 61 -11.14 -12.16 8.03
CA SER A 61 -12.26 -12.83 8.71
C SER A 61 -13.11 -11.90 9.58
N ASN A 62 -12.56 -10.75 9.97
CA ASN A 62 -13.26 -9.70 10.71
C ASN A 62 -13.70 -8.52 9.82
N THR A 63 -13.57 -8.62 8.50
CA THR A 63 -14.10 -7.63 7.55
C THR A 63 -15.32 -8.23 6.87
N LEU A 64 -16.50 -7.72 7.20
CA LEU A 64 -17.77 -8.19 6.68
C LEU A 64 -18.28 -7.24 5.61
N ILE A 65 -18.79 -7.81 4.53
CA ILE A 65 -19.54 -7.09 3.49
C ILE A 65 -20.90 -7.77 3.41
N ASP A 66 -21.97 -7.04 3.74
CA ASP A 66 -23.34 -7.60 3.87
C ASP A 66 -23.47 -8.74 4.90
N GLY A 67 -22.73 -8.66 6.01
CA GLY A 67 -22.74 -9.71 7.03
C GLY A 67 -21.97 -10.98 6.66
N GLN A 68 -21.35 -11.05 5.47
CA GLN A 68 -20.46 -12.15 5.10
C GLN A 68 -18.98 -11.70 5.17
N ALA A 69 -18.18 -12.46 5.91
CA ALA A 69 -16.76 -12.16 6.10
C ALA A 69 -15.93 -12.44 4.84
N LEU A 70 -14.87 -11.65 4.64
CA LEU A 70 -13.80 -12.01 3.72
C LEU A 70 -13.02 -13.20 4.27
N ALA A 71 -12.54 -14.08 3.39
CA ALA A 71 -11.64 -15.16 3.77
C ALA A 71 -10.30 -15.01 3.06
N PHE A 72 -9.22 -15.37 3.76
CA PHE A 72 -7.87 -15.37 3.22
C PHE A 72 -7.25 -16.77 3.33
N HIS A 73 -6.95 -17.37 2.18
CA HIS A 73 -6.51 -18.75 2.01
C HIS A 73 -5.01 -18.88 1.72
N GLY A 74 -4.25 -17.80 1.89
CA GLY A 74 -2.83 -17.78 1.53
C GLY A 74 -1.99 -18.73 2.39
N ASN A 75 -1.28 -19.64 1.73
CA ASN A 75 -0.35 -20.56 2.37
C ASN A 75 0.88 -19.81 2.92
N PRO A 76 1.13 -19.81 4.24
CA PRO A 76 2.29 -19.16 4.85
C PRO A 76 3.64 -19.63 4.31
N TRP A 77 3.76 -20.88 3.90
CA TRP A 77 5.02 -21.44 3.38
C TRP A 77 5.41 -20.87 2.01
N ARG A 78 4.41 -20.58 1.15
CA ARG A 78 4.67 -19.86 -0.11
C ARG A 78 5.20 -18.44 0.17
N MET A 79 4.64 -17.77 1.19
CA MET A 79 5.13 -16.45 1.64
C MET A 79 6.55 -16.53 2.24
N PHE A 80 6.85 -17.62 2.95
CA PHE A 80 8.18 -17.87 3.53
C PHE A 80 9.24 -18.05 2.44
N ARG A 81 8.98 -18.85 1.40
CA ARG A 81 9.91 -19.03 0.27
C ARG A 81 10.26 -17.72 -0.42
N GLY A 82 9.26 -16.90 -0.74
CA GLY A 82 9.51 -15.57 -1.34
C GLY A 82 10.28 -14.64 -0.40
N PHE A 83 10.02 -14.70 0.91
CA PHE A 83 10.78 -13.95 1.91
C PHE A 83 12.23 -14.40 2.00
N VAL A 84 12.51 -15.71 2.03
CA VAL A 84 13.88 -16.23 2.04
C VAL A 84 14.62 -15.85 0.76
N LEU A 85 13.98 -15.94 -0.42
CA LEU A 85 14.64 -15.46 -1.64
C LEU A 85 14.99 -13.98 -1.55
N LEU A 86 14.05 -13.13 -1.13
CA LEU A 86 14.31 -11.70 -0.97
C LEU A 86 15.43 -11.45 0.04
N ALA A 87 15.44 -12.17 1.17
CA ALA A 87 16.50 -12.08 2.17
C ALA A 87 17.87 -12.49 1.60
N LEU A 88 17.93 -13.56 0.80
CA LEU A 88 19.16 -14.00 0.12
C LEU A 88 19.62 -12.98 -0.92
N LEU A 89 18.71 -12.40 -1.70
CA LEU A 89 19.04 -11.34 -2.67
C LEU A 89 19.56 -10.07 -1.96
N MET A 90 18.95 -9.69 -0.85
CA MET A 90 19.42 -8.57 -0.02
C MET A 90 20.79 -8.86 0.60
N ALA A 91 21.02 -10.09 1.08
CA ALA A 91 22.30 -10.51 1.63
C ALA A 91 23.39 -10.53 0.54
N ALA A 92 23.08 -11.07 -0.64
CA ALA A 92 23.98 -11.05 -1.78
C ALA A 92 24.35 -9.62 -2.19
N TYR A 93 23.38 -8.71 -2.20
CA TYR A 93 23.64 -7.28 -2.42
C TYR A 93 24.56 -6.68 -1.34
N ALA A 94 24.25 -6.89 -0.06
CA ALA A 94 25.05 -6.38 1.05
C ALA A 94 26.49 -6.92 1.07
N LEU A 95 26.69 -8.16 0.64
CA LEU A 95 28.01 -8.79 0.52
C LEU A 95 28.74 -8.34 -0.75
N SER A 96 28.05 -8.20 -1.88
CA SER A 96 28.64 -7.81 -3.17
C SER A 96 29.39 -6.48 -3.09
N GLY A 97 28.85 -5.51 -2.36
CA GLY A 97 29.50 -4.21 -2.15
C GLY A 97 30.80 -4.26 -1.34
N GLN A 98 31.05 -5.34 -0.58
CA GLN A 98 32.31 -5.53 0.15
C GLN A 98 33.43 -6.07 -0.74
N PHE A 99 33.10 -6.82 -1.80
CA PHE A 99 34.08 -7.38 -2.74
C PHE A 99 34.48 -6.37 -3.82
N SER A 100 33.49 -5.68 -4.41
CA SER A 100 33.74 -4.71 -5.47
C SER A 100 32.57 -3.72 -5.58
N PRO A 101 32.84 -2.40 -5.74
CA PRO A 101 31.80 -1.42 -6.04
C PRO A 101 30.97 -1.79 -7.27
N LEU A 102 31.58 -2.38 -8.31
CA LEU A 102 30.88 -2.82 -9.52
C LEU A 102 29.92 -3.98 -9.23
N ALA A 103 30.31 -4.94 -8.40
CA ALA A 103 29.43 -6.04 -8.00
C ALA A 103 28.23 -5.53 -7.20
N GLY A 104 28.45 -4.57 -6.28
CA GLY A 104 27.39 -3.85 -5.57
C GLY A 104 26.42 -3.14 -6.50
N LEU A 105 26.95 -2.44 -7.52
CA LEU A 105 26.16 -1.76 -8.54
C LEU A 105 25.27 -2.72 -9.34
N VAL A 106 25.85 -3.81 -9.84
CA VAL A 106 25.13 -4.84 -10.60
C VAL A 106 24.03 -5.46 -9.75
N ALA A 107 24.32 -5.81 -8.49
CA ALA A 107 23.34 -6.36 -7.57
C ALA A 107 22.20 -5.36 -7.28
N PHE A 108 22.51 -4.06 -7.09
CA PHE A 108 21.50 -3.01 -6.94
C PHE A 108 20.57 -2.91 -8.16
N LEU A 109 21.14 -2.91 -9.38
CA LEU A 109 20.36 -2.83 -10.62
C LEU A 109 19.46 -4.04 -10.81
N ILE A 110 19.92 -5.24 -10.47
CA ILE A 110 19.11 -6.47 -10.48
C ILE A 110 17.93 -6.34 -9.51
N LEU A 111 18.16 -5.83 -8.30
CA LEU A 111 17.09 -5.60 -7.32
C LEU A 111 16.05 -4.60 -7.81
N CYS A 112 16.49 -3.48 -8.40
CA CYS A 112 15.59 -2.51 -9.03
C CYS A 112 14.80 -3.13 -10.18
N ALA A 113 15.43 -3.97 -11.00
CA ALA A 113 14.75 -4.66 -12.10
C ALA A 113 13.72 -5.68 -11.61
N ILE A 114 14.00 -6.41 -10.53
CA ILE A 114 13.11 -7.44 -9.98
C ILE A 114 11.94 -6.82 -9.18
N TRP A 115 12.13 -5.65 -8.55
CA TRP A 115 11.15 -5.05 -7.63
C TRP A 115 9.72 -4.88 -8.19
N PRO A 116 9.49 -4.35 -9.41
CA PRO A 116 8.14 -4.24 -9.98
C PRO A 116 7.46 -5.59 -10.18
N ALA A 117 8.23 -6.62 -10.54
CA ALA A 117 7.73 -7.99 -10.70
C ALA A 117 7.26 -8.57 -9.36
N LEU A 118 8.09 -8.45 -8.31
CA LEU A 118 7.73 -8.89 -6.95
C LEU A 118 6.49 -8.16 -6.43
N TRP A 119 6.41 -6.85 -6.69
CA TRP A 119 5.26 -6.05 -6.28
C TRP A 119 3.98 -6.54 -6.97
N ARG A 120 4.01 -6.80 -8.28
CA ARG A 120 2.89 -7.39 -9.03
C ARG A 120 2.53 -8.78 -8.49
N ALA A 121 3.50 -9.67 -8.32
CA ALA A 121 3.25 -11.02 -7.81
C ALA A 121 2.62 -10.99 -6.42
N SER A 122 3.03 -10.04 -5.56
CA SER A 122 2.42 -9.84 -4.25
C SER A 122 0.94 -9.42 -4.31
N LEU A 123 0.55 -8.63 -5.32
CA LEU A 123 -0.85 -8.24 -5.56
C LEU A 123 -1.67 -9.44 -6.05
N GLN A 124 -1.12 -10.20 -7.00
CA GLN A 124 -1.74 -11.42 -7.54
C GLN A 124 -1.95 -12.46 -6.45
N PHE A 125 -0.89 -12.80 -5.71
CA PHE A 125 -0.96 -13.75 -4.60
C PHE A 125 -2.01 -13.32 -3.57
N ARG A 126 -2.02 -12.05 -3.15
CA ARG A 126 -2.95 -11.60 -2.11
C ARG A 126 -4.39 -11.68 -2.59
N LEU A 127 -4.69 -11.24 -3.81
CA LEU A 127 -6.06 -11.21 -4.32
C LEU A 127 -6.55 -12.62 -4.68
N ALA A 128 -5.74 -13.45 -5.35
CA ALA A 128 -6.09 -14.84 -5.66
C ALA A 128 -6.41 -15.69 -4.42
N ASN A 129 -5.77 -15.36 -3.29
CA ASN A 129 -6.01 -16.01 -2.00
C ASN A 129 -7.06 -15.28 -1.14
N THR A 130 -7.77 -14.30 -1.67
CA THR A 130 -8.89 -13.64 -1.00
C THR A 130 -10.20 -14.10 -1.62
N SER A 131 -11.21 -14.37 -0.80
CA SER A 131 -12.56 -14.67 -1.29
C SER A 131 -13.64 -13.96 -0.49
N TRP A 132 -14.80 -13.74 -1.12
CA TRP A 132 -16.02 -13.22 -0.51
C TRP A 132 -17.23 -13.95 -1.11
N ARG A 133 -18.11 -14.49 -0.27
CA ARG A 133 -19.27 -15.31 -0.69
C ARG A 133 -18.91 -16.48 -1.63
N GLY A 134 -17.71 -17.06 -1.47
CA GLY A 134 -17.18 -18.09 -2.38
C GLY A 134 -16.52 -17.56 -3.66
N LEU A 135 -16.74 -16.30 -4.03
CA LEU A 135 -16.08 -15.65 -5.17
C LEU A 135 -14.63 -15.33 -4.81
N ARG A 136 -13.67 -15.79 -5.64
CA ARG A 136 -12.25 -15.43 -5.47
C ARG A 136 -11.96 -14.09 -6.14
N PHE A 137 -11.22 -13.23 -5.44
CA PHE A 137 -10.67 -12.02 -6.05
C PHE A 137 -9.51 -12.39 -6.98
N GLY A 138 -9.23 -11.52 -7.93
CA GLY A 138 -8.11 -11.66 -8.86
C GLY A 138 -7.41 -10.35 -9.12
N PHE A 139 -6.21 -10.45 -9.68
CA PHE A 139 -5.45 -9.30 -10.16
C PHE A 139 -4.99 -9.55 -11.59
N ARG A 140 -5.53 -8.77 -12.54
CA ARG A 140 -5.28 -8.94 -13.99
C ARG A 140 -4.20 -8.00 -14.55
N GLY A 141 -3.38 -7.40 -13.68
CA GLY A 141 -2.31 -6.50 -14.09
C GLY A 141 -1.17 -7.22 -14.82
N GLY A 142 -0.83 -6.73 -16.01
CA GLY A 142 0.31 -7.24 -16.80
C GLY A 142 1.67 -6.74 -16.29
N LEU A 143 2.73 -7.51 -16.54
CA LEU A 143 4.09 -7.17 -16.11
C LEU A 143 4.57 -5.80 -16.63
N ALA A 144 4.29 -5.50 -17.90
CA ALA A 144 4.63 -4.20 -18.50
C ALA A 144 3.98 -3.02 -17.76
N GLY A 145 2.76 -3.20 -17.24
CA GLY A 145 2.07 -2.17 -16.45
C GLY A 145 2.78 -1.89 -15.12
N ALA A 146 3.32 -2.92 -14.48
CA ALA A 146 4.12 -2.76 -13.25
C ALA A 146 5.39 -1.95 -13.52
N TYR A 147 6.15 -2.27 -14.57
CA TYR A 147 7.37 -1.50 -14.92
C TYR A 147 7.06 -0.06 -15.31
N ARG A 148 6.00 0.17 -16.10
CA ARG A 148 5.54 1.53 -16.44
C ARG A 148 5.24 2.36 -15.20
N ALA A 149 4.74 1.74 -14.13
CA ALA A 149 4.43 2.46 -12.90
C ALA A 149 5.67 3.02 -12.18
N PHE A 150 6.83 2.36 -12.29
CA PHE A 150 8.07 2.78 -11.64
C PHE A 150 9.03 3.54 -12.56
N LEU A 151 8.84 3.47 -13.88
CA LEU A 151 9.70 4.09 -14.89
C LEU A 151 10.00 5.58 -14.62
N PRO A 152 9.05 6.44 -14.22
CA PRO A 152 9.34 7.86 -13.99
C PRO A 152 10.39 8.10 -12.90
N THR A 153 10.47 7.23 -11.87
CA THR A 153 11.50 7.33 -10.83
C THR A 153 12.77 6.58 -11.21
N TYR A 154 12.66 5.49 -11.97
CA TYR A 154 13.84 4.70 -12.35
C TYR A 154 14.75 5.42 -13.33
N LEU A 155 14.21 6.18 -14.29
CA LEU A 155 15.02 6.92 -15.26
C LEU A 155 16.01 7.92 -14.61
N PRO A 156 15.58 8.87 -13.76
CA PRO A 156 16.52 9.76 -13.09
C PRO A 156 17.39 9.03 -12.05
N ALA A 157 16.90 7.97 -11.40
CA ALA A 157 17.75 7.14 -10.54
C ALA A 157 18.91 6.52 -11.31
N LEU A 158 18.67 6.02 -12.54
CA LEU A 158 19.71 5.48 -13.41
C LEU A 158 20.75 6.53 -13.78
N VAL A 159 20.37 7.80 -13.94
CA VAL A 159 21.32 8.89 -14.17
C VAL A 159 22.24 9.08 -12.97
N ILE A 160 21.72 9.11 -11.75
CA ILE A 160 22.54 9.24 -10.53
C ILE A 160 23.49 8.05 -10.41
N VAL A 161 22.98 6.84 -10.67
CA VAL A 161 23.75 5.61 -10.64
C VAL A 161 24.87 5.61 -11.69
N ALA A 162 24.58 6.06 -12.91
CA ALA A 162 25.55 6.19 -13.98
C ALA A 162 26.60 7.27 -13.67
N VAL A 163 26.20 8.44 -13.16
CA VAL A 163 27.18 9.46 -12.78
C VAL A 163 28.08 8.94 -11.65
N GLY A 164 27.50 8.33 -10.61
CA GLY A 164 28.28 7.79 -9.49
C GLY A 164 29.22 6.64 -9.85
N ALA A 165 28.92 5.87 -10.90
CA ALA A 165 29.77 4.78 -11.35
C ALA A 165 30.94 5.24 -12.24
N TRP A 166 30.79 6.33 -12.99
CA TRP A 166 31.85 6.88 -13.86
C TRP A 166 32.64 8.02 -13.21
N TRP A 167 32.02 8.81 -12.33
CA TRP A 167 32.60 9.93 -11.58
C TRP A 167 32.29 9.81 -10.08
N PRO A 168 32.87 8.84 -9.37
CA PRO A 168 32.56 8.59 -7.96
C PRO A 168 32.83 9.80 -7.05
N GLU A 169 33.81 10.64 -7.39
CA GLU A 169 34.15 11.87 -6.67
C GLU A 169 32.96 12.83 -6.54
N VAL A 170 32.04 12.85 -7.52
CA VAL A 170 30.85 13.72 -7.52
C VAL A 170 29.89 13.39 -6.37
N LEU A 171 29.86 12.12 -5.93
CA LEU A 171 29.01 11.67 -4.83
C LEU A 171 29.75 11.61 -3.48
N GLN A 172 31.08 11.56 -3.50
CA GLN A 172 31.90 11.31 -2.31
C GLN A 172 32.56 12.58 -1.78
N ASP A 173 33.00 13.48 -2.65
CA ASP A 173 33.66 14.71 -2.24
C ASP A 173 32.63 15.76 -1.81
N ARG A 174 32.50 15.94 -0.49
CA ARG A 174 31.63 16.95 0.10
C ARG A 174 32.28 18.33 0.21
N THR A 175 33.56 18.45 -0.16
CA THR A 175 34.33 19.68 -0.09
C THR A 175 34.46 20.39 -1.42
N ALA A 176 34.04 19.75 -2.52
CA ALA A 176 33.95 20.35 -3.84
C ALA A 176 33.06 21.60 -3.81
N THR A 177 33.65 22.76 -4.13
CA THR A 177 32.96 24.05 -4.23
C THR A 177 32.57 24.42 -5.67
N GLU A 178 33.16 23.75 -6.67
CA GLU A 178 32.90 23.98 -8.09
C GLU A 178 31.84 23.00 -8.64
N LEU A 179 30.79 23.53 -9.26
CA LEU A 179 29.72 22.74 -9.89
C LEU A 179 30.10 22.35 -11.32
N THR A 180 30.63 21.14 -11.50
CA THR A 180 30.88 20.59 -12.84
C THR A 180 29.63 19.99 -13.49
N GLY A 181 29.68 19.65 -14.78
CA GLY A 181 28.56 19.02 -15.51
C GLY A 181 27.94 17.79 -14.81
N PRO A 182 28.75 16.81 -14.35
CA PRO A 182 28.28 15.68 -13.55
C PRO A 182 27.54 16.07 -12.26
N HIS A 183 27.98 17.11 -11.54
CA HIS A 183 27.27 17.62 -10.36
C HIS A 183 25.87 18.13 -10.76
N LEU A 184 25.78 18.92 -11.84
CA LEU A 184 24.50 19.40 -12.36
C LEU A 184 23.58 18.25 -12.80
N ALA A 185 24.15 17.18 -13.37
CA ALA A 185 23.40 15.98 -13.74
C ALA A 185 22.81 15.26 -12.52
N VAL A 186 23.58 15.09 -11.44
CA VAL A 186 23.08 14.49 -10.19
C VAL A 186 22.04 15.38 -9.51
N LEU A 187 22.24 16.69 -9.47
CA LEU A 187 21.29 17.64 -8.90
C LEU A 187 19.96 17.66 -9.68
N SER A 188 20.03 17.72 -11.00
CA SER A 188 18.83 17.68 -11.86
C SER A 188 18.10 16.35 -11.78
N ALA A 189 18.82 15.22 -11.75
CA ALA A 189 18.23 13.91 -11.55
C ALA A 189 17.60 13.75 -10.17
N SER A 190 18.22 14.29 -9.11
CA SER A 190 17.67 14.31 -7.75
C SER A 190 16.39 15.14 -7.68
N LEU A 191 16.38 16.31 -8.31
CA LEU A 191 15.18 17.15 -8.42
C LEU A 191 14.09 16.42 -9.22
N ALA A 192 14.44 15.76 -10.33
CA ALA A 192 13.52 14.96 -11.12
C ALA A 192 12.92 13.80 -10.29
N LEU A 193 13.70 13.11 -9.46
CA LEU A 193 13.19 12.08 -8.54
C LEU A 193 12.11 12.64 -7.59
N MET A 194 12.36 13.82 -7.03
CA MET A 194 11.39 14.48 -6.14
C MET A 194 10.11 14.88 -6.89
N LEU A 195 10.24 15.45 -8.09
CA LEU A 195 9.12 15.93 -8.89
C LEU A 195 8.32 14.79 -9.56
N LEU A 196 8.96 13.66 -9.88
CA LEU A 196 8.31 12.50 -10.51
C LEU A 196 7.75 11.50 -9.49
N GLY A 197 8.10 11.62 -8.20
CA GLY A 197 7.54 10.80 -7.13
C GLY A 197 6.00 10.74 -7.09
N PRO A 198 5.28 11.88 -7.14
CA PRO A 198 3.82 11.89 -7.24
C PRO A 198 3.27 11.17 -8.48
N TRP A 199 3.99 11.23 -9.60
CA TRP A 199 3.61 10.55 -10.84
C TRP A 199 3.75 9.03 -10.68
N THR A 200 4.89 8.54 -10.18
CA THR A 200 5.09 7.11 -9.86
C THR A 200 4.03 6.59 -8.89
N LEU A 201 3.69 7.37 -7.86
CA LEU A 201 2.61 7.01 -6.94
C LEU A 201 1.25 6.93 -7.67
N ALA A 202 0.94 7.90 -8.54
CA ALA A 202 -0.28 7.91 -9.33
C ALA A 202 -0.38 6.67 -10.23
N LEU A 203 0.67 6.38 -11.01
CA LEU A 203 0.70 5.20 -11.90
C LEU A 203 0.61 3.90 -11.11
N SER A 204 1.27 3.82 -9.96
CA SER A 204 1.18 2.66 -9.07
C SER A 204 -0.25 2.44 -8.58
N LYS A 205 -0.97 3.52 -8.22
CA LYS A 205 -2.37 3.41 -7.81
C LYS A 205 -3.32 3.13 -8.97
N ILE A 206 -3.08 3.72 -10.14
CA ILE A 206 -3.84 3.41 -11.36
C ILE A 206 -3.67 1.94 -11.73
N TYR A 207 -2.43 1.43 -11.74
CA TYR A 207 -2.15 0.03 -12.00
C TYR A 207 -2.78 -0.90 -10.94
N GLN A 208 -2.65 -0.56 -9.66
CA GLN A 208 -3.21 -1.38 -8.58
C GLN A 208 -4.75 -1.42 -8.63
N HIS A 209 -5.43 -0.28 -8.79
CA HIS A 209 -6.89 -0.18 -8.70
C HIS A 209 -7.61 -0.41 -10.03
N GLY A 210 -6.92 -0.34 -11.17
CA GLY A 210 -7.47 -0.61 -12.50
C GLY A 210 -7.38 -2.07 -12.94
N HIS A 211 -6.99 -3.00 -12.05
CA HIS A 211 -6.81 -4.40 -12.40
C HIS A 211 -7.33 -5.38 -11.33
N TYR A 212 -8.22 -4.93 -10.43
CA TYR A 212 -8.93 -5.87 -9.56
C TYR A 212 -9.97 -6.63 -10.37
N ALA A 213 -10.15 -7.90 -10.04
CA ALA A 213 -11.17 -8.75 -10.62
C ALA A 213 -11.95 -9.47 -9.54
N LEU A 214 -13.24 -9.69 -9.79
CA LEU A 214 -14.13 -10.51 -8.97
C LEU A 214 -15.19 -11.09 -9.92
N ALA A 215 -15.32 -12.41 -10.00
CA ALA A 215 -16.11 -13.07 -11.05
C ALA A 215 -15.73 -12.53 -12.46
N ASN A 216 -16.71 -12.16 -13.28
CA ASN A 216 -16.51 -11.57 -14.61
C ASN A 216 -16.27 -10.06 -14.60
N GLN A 217 -16.21 -9.45 -13.42
CA GLN A 217 -16.10 -8.00 -13.27
C GLN A 217 -14.63 -7.54 -13.19
N HIS A 218 -14.33 -6.42 -13.83
CA HIS A 218 -13.00 -5.81 -13.83
C HIS A 218 -13.06 -4.35 -13.43
N SER A 219 -12.26 -4.00 -12.42
CA SER A 219 -12.17 -2.61 -12.01
C SER A 219 -11.40 -1.80 -13.06
N ARG A 220 -11.89 -0.61 -13.33
CA ARG A 220 -11.25 0.47 -14.07
C ARG A 220 -11.18 1.68 -13.15
N THR A 221 -10.25 2.58 -13.47
CA THR A 221 -10.11 3.80 -12.68
C THR A 221 -9.97 5.02 -13.58
N ASP A 222 -10.62 6.11 -13.18
CA ASP A 222 -10.56 7.43 -13.81
C ASP A 222 -9.61 8.37 -13.04
N LEU A 223 -8.62 7.79 -12.35
CA LEU A 223 -7.57 8.54 -11.64
C LEU A 223 -6.65 9.26 -12.64
N GLY A 224 -6.61 10.59 -12.57
CA GLY A 224 -5.65 11.42 -13.28
C GLY A 224 -4.38 11.68 -12.46
N VAL A 225 -3.22 11.73 -13.13
CA VAL A 225 -1.93 12.05 -12.51
C VAL A 225 -1.94 13.45 -11.86
N GLY A 226 -2.62 14.43 -12.47
CA GLY A 226 -2.74 15.78 -11.93
C GLY A 226 -3.39 15.85 -10.53
N ALA A 227 -4.31 14.93 -10.22
CA ALA A 227 -4.92 14.88 -8.89
C ALA A 227 -3.91 14.54 -7.79
N PHE A 228 -2.89 13.74 -8.11
CA PHE A 228 -1.81 13.39 -7.18
C PHE A 228 -0.86 14.57 -6.97
N TYR A 229 -0.54 15.34 -8.02
CA TYR A 229 0.24 16.56 -7.87
C TYR A 229 -0.46 17.58 -6.99
N ILE A 230 -1.76 17.82 -7.21
CA ILE A 230 -2.56 18.72 -6.38
C ILE A 230 -2.60 18.22 -4.92
N LEU A 231 -2.76 16.91 -4.72
CA LEU A 231 -2.73 16.30 -3.39
C LEU A 231 -1.37 16.51 -2.70
N MET A 232 -0.26 16.29 -3.41
CA MET A 232 1.09 16.43 -2.88
C MET A 232 1.45 17.89 -2.62
N LEU A 233 1.03 18.82 -3.46
CA LEU A 233 1.20 20.25 -3.25
C LEU A 233 0.43 20.73 -2.01
N LYS A 234 -0.82 20.28 -1.83
CA LYS A 234 -1.59 20.58 -0.61
C LYS A 234 -0.95 19.97 0.62
N TYR A 235 -0.47 18.72 0.53
CA TYR A 235 0.25 18.04 1.61
C TYR A 235 1.52 18.80 2.02
N LEU A 236 2.33 19.23 1.05
CA LEU A 236 3.52 20.04 1.27
C LEU A 236 3.16 21.40 1.88
N GLY A 237 2.11 22.05 1.38
CA GLY A 237 1.62 23.32 1.91
C GLY A 237 1.19 23.23 3.38
N TRP A 238 0.41 22.20 3.75
CA TRP A 238 0.05 21.96 5.15
C TRP A 238 1.25 21.64 6.04
N THR A 239 2.23 20.90 5.51
CA THR A 239 3.46 20.58 6.23
C THR A 239 4.29 21.85 6.47
N LEU A 240 4.48 22.69 5.46
CA LEU A 240 5.21 23.95 5.60
C LEU A 240 4.49 24.93 6.54
N ALA A 241 3.16 25.06 6.41
CA ALA A 241 2.36 25.87 7.32
C ALA A 241 2.50 25.41 8.78
N TYR A 242 2.47 24.09 9.01
CA TYR A 242 2.72 23.53 10.34
C TYR A 242 4.12 23.87 10.85
N LEU A 243 5.16 23.66 10.03
CA LEU A 243 6.55 23.93 10.42
C LEU A 243 6.78 25.41 10.74
N LEU A 244 6.18 26.33 9.97
CA LEU A 244 6.26 27.76 10.24
C LEU A 244 5.57 28.13 11.55
N LEU A 245 4.36 27.62 11.80
CA LEU A 245 3.63 27.85 13.06
C LEU A 245 4.37 27.25 14.26
N ALA A 246 4.85 26.02 14.13
CA ALA A 246 5.60 25.31 15.16
C ALA A 246 6.93 26.01 15.45
N GLY A 247 7.66 26.42 14.41
CA GLY A 247 8.92 27.16 14.53
C GLY A 247 8.75 28.53 15.17
N GLY A 248 7.71 29.28 14.77
CA GLY A 248 7.36 30.56 15.39
C GLY A 248 6.98 30.41 16.87
N LEU A 249 6.17 29.40 17.21
CA LEU A 249 5.82 29.09 18.59
C LEU A 249 7.06 28.70 19.42
N LEU A 250 7.94 27.87 18.87
CA LEU A 250 9.22 27.50 19.49
C LEU A 250 10.10 28.72 19.73
N PHE A 251 10.22 29.63 18.75
CA PHE A 251 10.97 30.87 18.87
C PHE A 251 10.44 31.76 20.00
N ILE A 252 9.12 31.91 20.12
CA ILE A 252 8.49 32.71 21.17
C ILE A 252 8.70 32.06 22.55
N LEU A 253 8.38 30.77 22.69
CA LEU A 253 8.42 30.10 23.99
C LEU A 253 9.83 29.98 24.57
N THR A 254 10.85 29.80 23.71
CA THR A 254 12.24 29.74 24.15
C THR A 254 12.76 31.06 24.70
N LYS A 255 12.28 32.20 24.17
CA LYS A 255 12.57 33.53 24.70
C LYS A 255 11.87 33.80 26.04
N LEU A 256 10.66 33.27 26.23
CA LEU A 256 9.85 33.53 27.44
C LEU A 256 10.21 32.64 28.62
N ALA A 257 10.43 31.34 28.38
CA ALA A 257 10.54 30.35 29.44
C ALA A 257 11.92 29.68 29.52
N GLY A 258 12.84 30.01 28.62
CA GLY A 258 14.21 29.49 28.62
C GLY A 258 14.37 28.10 27.98
N ALA A 259 15.62 27.69 27.81
CA ALA A 259 16.00 26.53 27.00
C ALA A 259 15.57 25.17 27.58
N TRP A 260 15.22 25.08 28.87
CA TRP A 260 14.83 23.82 29.51
C TRP A 260 13.52 23.23 28.96
N LEU A 261 12.65 24.05 28.36
CA LEU A 261 11.43 23.59 27.68
C LEU A 261 11.65 23.13 26.24
N LEU A 262 12.86 23.30 25.67
CA LEU A 262 13.12 22.98 24.25
C LEU A 262 12.81 21.54 23.89
N VAL A 263 13.41 20.60 24.61
CA VAL A 263 13.29 19.16 24.32
C VAL A 263 11.83 18.68 24.38
N PRO A 264 11.07 18.89 25.48
CA PRO A 264 9.68 18.45 25.54
C PRO A 264 8.80 19.16 24.49
N LEU A 265 9.06 20.43 24.19
CA LEU A 265 8.32 21.18 23.18
C LEU A 265 8.61 20.67 21.77
N VAL A 266 9.87 20.39 21.41
CA VAL A 266 10.22 19.81 20.10
C VAL A 266 9.60 18.42 19.95
N VAL A 267 9.62 17.59 20.99
CA VAL A 267 8.94 16.29 20.97
C VAL A 267 7.44 16.47 20.75
N LEU A 268 6.79 17.41 21.46
CA LEU A 268 5.36 17.69 21.31
C LEU A 268 5.02 18.19 19.89
N LEU A 269 5.83 19.09 19.32
CA LEU A 269 5.68 19.60 17.96
C LEU A 269 5.94 18.51 16.92
N TYR A 270 6.93 17.64 17.14
CA TYR A 270 7.15 16.50 16.26
C TYR A 270 5.97 15.51 16.28
N LEU A 271 5.41 15.22 17.46
CA LEU A 271 4.20 14.40 17.59
C LEU A 271 2.99 15.06 16.92
N GLY A 272 2.85 16.38 17.04
CA GLY A 272 1.82 17.16 16.35
C GLY A 272 1.95 17.07 14.83
N LEU A 273 3.17 17.17 14.30
CA LEU A 273 3.47 16.98 12.88
C LEU A 273 2.99 15.59 12.42
N LEU A 274 3.40 14.53 13.12
CA LEU A 274 3.01 13.15 12.79
C LEU A 274 1.49 12.95 12.84
N ALA A 275 0.82 13.54 13.83
CA ALA A 275 -0.61 13.40 14.06
C ALA A 275 -1.48 14.21 13.09
N LEU A 276 -0.94 15.25 12.45
CA LEU A 276 -1.70 16.10 11.51
C LEU A 276 -1.41 15.73 10.04
N VAL A 277 -0.13 15.53 9.73
CA VAL A 277 0.36 15.44 8.35
C VAL A 277 0.08 14.06 7.74
N TRP A 278 0.39 12.97 8.45
CA TRP A 278 0.17 11.62 7.96
C TRP A 278 -1.33 11.26 7.77
N PRO A 279 -2.23 11.64 8.70
CA PRO A 279 -3.68 11.48 8.53
C PRO A 279 -4.24 12.20 7.30
N TYR A 280 -3.76 13.42 7.00
CA TYR A 280 -4.20 14.16 5.82
C TYR A 280 -4.00 13.36 4.53
N LEU A 281 -2.77 12.89 4.31
CA LEU A 281 -2.44 12.15 3.10
C LEU A 281 -3.22 10.83 3.05
N THR A 282 -3.31 10.10 4.17
CA THR A 282 -4.03 8.82 4.24
C THR A 282 -5.50 8.98 3.86
N VAL A 283 -6.20 9.97 4.43
CA VAL A 283 -7.63 10.19 4.22
C VAL A 283 -7.91 10.66 2.80
N ARG A 284 -7.16 11.66 2.32
CA ARG A 284 -7.37 12.22 0.99
C ARG A 284 -7.01 11.24 -0.11
N LEU A 285 -5.94 10.46 0.07
CA LEU A 285 -5.57 9.41 -0.87
C LEU A 285 -6.62 8.29 -0.90
N GLN A 286 -7.13 7.86 0.27
CA GLN A 286 -8.18 6.84 0.34
C GLN A 286 -9.45 7.28 -0.39
N ASN A 287 -9.96 8.48 -0.07
CA ASN A 287 -11.16 9.00 -0.71
C ASN A 287 -10.94 9.25 -2.22
N LEU A 288 -9.77 9.77 -2.62
CA LEU A 288 -9.45 9.99 -4.04
C LEU A 288 -9.46 8.67 -4.82
N VAL A 289 -8.81 7.63 -4.30
CA VAL A 289 -8.61 6.37 -5.01
C VAL A 289 -9.90 5.55 -5.06
N TRP A 290 -10.60 5.38 -3.94
CA TRP A 290 -11.82 4.56 -3.93
C TRP A 290 -12.97 5.21 -4.70
N ASN A 291 -13.18 6.52 -4.58
CA ASN A 291 -14.26 7.22 -5.31
C ASN A 291 -14.07 7.22 -6.84
N ARG A 292 -12.84 6.94 -7.28
CA ARG A 292 -12.40 6.84 -8.68
C ARG A 292 -12.14 5.40 -9.12
N THR A 293 -12.55 4.41 -8.33
CA THR A 293 -12.48 2.99 -8.68
C THR A 293 -13.89 2.50 -8.99
N ARG A 294 -14.10 1.97 -10.20
CA ARG A 294 -15.41 1.47 -10.67
C ARG A 294 -15.24 0.22 -11.51
N SER A 295 -16.19 -0.71 -11.44
CA SER A 295 -16.43 -1.76 -12.43
C SER A 295 -17.67 -1.40 -13.24
N GLU A 296 -18.06 -2.24 -14.18
CA GLU A 296 -19.33 -2.12 -14.91
C GLU A 296 -20.52 -2.14 -13.92
N ASP A 297 -20.49 -3.09 -12.99
CA ASP A 297 -21.57 -3.30 -12.03
C ASP A 297 -21.23 -2.94 -10.58
N MET A 298 -20.02 -2.47 -10.30
CA MET A 298 -19.58 -2.14 -8.94
C MET A 298 -19.01 -0.73 -8.85
N ARG A 299 -19.32 0.00 -7.79
CA ARG A 299 -18.69 1.29 -7.48
C ARG A 299 -18.34 1.35 -6.01
N PHE A 300 -17.19 1.94 -5.71
CA PHE A 300 -16.76 2.19 -4.34
C PHE A 300 -16.96 3.66 -3.98
N GLU A 301 -17.50 3.91 -2.80
CA GLU A 301 -17.62 5.26 -2.24
C GLU A 301 -16.95 5.28 -0.87
N SER A 302 -16.03 6.21 -0.66
CA SER A 302 -15.25 6.40 0.56
C SER A 302 -15.48 7.80 1.11
N GLY A 303 -16.07 7.86 2.30
CA GLY A 303 -16.41 9.06 3.05
C GLY A 303 -15.55 9.25 4.30
N LEU A 304 -14.26 8.91 4.25
CA LEU A 304 -13.41 8.97 5.43
C LEU A 304 -13.21 10.42 5.89
N SER A 305 -13.60 10.72 7.14
CA SER A 305 -13.48 12.04 7.75
C SER A 305 -12.05 12.32 8.21
N LEU A 306 -11.48 13.43 7.75
CA LEU A 306 -10.15 13.89 8.19
C LEU A 306 -10.12 14.15 9.69
N ARG A 307 -11.13 14.83 10.22
CA ARG A 307 -11.19 15.18 11.65
C ARG A 307 -11.22 13.93 12.52
N SER A 308 -12.08 12.98 12.18
CA SER A 308 -12.22 11.73 12.94
C SER A 308 -10.94 10.90 12.89
N PHE A 309 -10.31 10.78 11.71
CA PHE A 309 -9.08 10.00 11.55
C PHE A 309 -7.86 10.69 12.18
N ALA A 310 -7.76 12.02 12.12
CA ALA A 310 -6.69 12.79 12.77
C ALA A 310 -6.78 12.69 14.30
N TRP A 311 -7.98 12.84 14.86
CA TRP A 311 -8.20 12.69 16.31
C TRP A 311 -7.88 11.27 16.79
N LEU A 312 -8.31 10.25 16.04
CA LEU A 312 -7.97 8.87 16.34
C LEU A 312 -6.45 8.63 16.25
N SER A 313 -5.79 9.19 15.23
CA SER A 313 -4.34 9.05 15.05
C SER A 313 -3.57 9.69 16.19
N LEU A 314 -3.98 10.87 16.67
CA LEU A 314 -3.38 11.53 17.83
C LEU A 314 -3.50 10.68 19.09
N LYS A 315 -4.70 10.17 19.38
CA LYS A 315 -4.93 9.24 20.52
C LYS A 315 -4.06 8.00 20.41
N ASN A 316 -3.99 7.40 19.23
CA ASN A 316 -3.18 6.21 18.98
C ASN A 316 -1.69 6.48 19.21
N TRP A 317 -1.16 7.61 18.73
CA TRP A 317 0.23 7.99 18.94
C TRP A 317 0.54 8.23 20.42
N LEU A 318 -0.32 8.99 21.12
CA LEU A 318 -0.14 9.27 22.54
C LEU A 318 -0.14 7.98 23.38
N LEU A 319 -1.13 7.12 23.17
CA LEU A 319 -1.22 5.84 23.90
C LEU A 319 -0.08 4.89 23.53
N THR A 320 0.37 4.90 22.27
CA THR A 320 1.53 4.12 21.84
C THR A 320 2.80 4.60 22.53
N LEU A 321 2.99 5.91 22.68
CA LEU A 321 4.13 6.49 23.37
C LEU A 321 4.12 6.13 24.86
N ILE A 322 2.99 6.33 25.53
CA ILE A 322 2.83 6.04 26.97
C ILE A 322 3.04 4.54 27.27
N THR A 323 2.60 3.66 26.37
CA THR A 323 2.72 2.20 26.55
C THR A 323 4.00 1.60 25.95
N LEU A 324 4.96 2.44 25.54
CA LEU A 324 6.21 2.03 24.90
C LEU A 324 6.01 1.05 23.72
N GLY A 325 4.95 1.27 22.95
CA GLY A 325 4.63 0.47 21.76
C GLY A 325 3.55 -0.61 21.97
N LEU A 326 3.21 -0.98 23.20
CA LEU A 326 2.25 -2.07 23.46
C LEU A 326 0.81 -1.76 23.00
N TYR A 327 0.45 -0.49 22.83
CA TYR A 327 -0.85 -0.09 22.30
C TYR A 327 -0.99 -0.22 20.77
N ARG A 328 0.10 -0.46 20.02
CA ARG A 328 0.06 -0.58 18.55
C ARG A 328 -1.04 -1.51 17.98
N PRO A 329 -1.29 -2.72 18.52
CA PRO A 329 -2.37 -3.57 18.02
C PRO A 329 -3.77 -2.94 18.19
N PHE A 330 -4.05 -2.26 19.30
CA PHE A 330 -5.33 -1.55 19.49
C PHE A 330 -5.47 -0.39 18.49
N ALA A 331 -4.40 0.38 18.30
CA ALA A 331 -4.34 1.43 17.28
C ALA A 331 -4.60 0.89 15.86
N ALA A 332 -4.03 -0.28 15.53
CA ALA A 332 -4.23 -0.93 14.24
C ALA A 332 -5.70 -1.34 14.03
N ILE A 333 -6.36 -1.86 15.05
CA ILE A 333 -7.78 -2.23 15.01
C ILE A 333 -8.67 -1.00 14.82
N ASN A 334 -8.50 0.03 15.65
CA ASN A 334 -9.32 1.24 15.58
C ASN A 334 -9.13 1.96 14.23
N SER A 335 -7.89 2.05 13.75
CA SER A 335 -7.58 2.69 12.47
C SER A 335 -8.14 1.90 11.29
N THR A 336 -8.13 0.57 11.37
CA THR A 336 -8.69 -0.28 10.31
C THR A 336 -10.21 -0.20 10.28
N ARG A 337 -10.85 -0.26 11.45
CA ARG A 337 -12.29 -0.08 11.61
C ARG A 337 -12.77 1.21 10.97
N LEU A 338 -12.18 2.35 11.37
CA LEU A 338 -12.56 3.66 10.85
C LEU A 338 -12.35 3.79 9.33
N ARG A 339 -11.31 3.12 8.78
CA ARG A 339 -11.01 3.16 7.35
C ARG A 339 -11.90 2.27 6.51
N LEU A 340 -12.22 1.06 6.98
CA LEU A 340 -13.06 0.11 6.26
C LEU A 340 -14.53 0.52 6.30
N GLU A 341 -15.03 0.92 7.48
CA GLU A 341 -16.44 1.35 7.64
C GLU A 341 -16.75 2.67 6.92
N ALA A 342 -15.73 3.44 6.56
CA ALA A 342 -15.88 4.63 5.73
C ALA A 342 -16.07 4.31 4.25
N VAL A 343 -15.91 3.04 3.84
CA VAL A 343 -16.09 2.59 2.46
C VAL A 343 -17.42 1.84 2.32
N GLN A 344 -18.15 2.17 1.27
CA GLN A 344 -19.38 1.50 0.86
C GLN A 344 -19.21 0.95 -0.55
N LEU A 345 -19.78 -0.21 -0.80
CA LEU A 345 -19.79 -0.87 -2.10
C LEU A 345 -21.21 -0.77 -2.68
N LEU A 346 -21.35 -0.11 -3.81
CA LEU A 346 -22.58 -0.08 -4.59
C LEU A 346 -22.48 -1.17 -5.67
N VAL A 347 -23.34 -2.18 -5.63
CA VAL A 347 -23.43 -3.19 -6.69
C VAL A 347 -24.75 -3.06 -7.42
N ARG A 348 -24.69 -3.09 -8.76
CA ARG A 348 -25.83 -3.18 -9.66
C ARG A 348 -25.86 -4.59 -10.22
N GLY A 349 -26.91 -5.36 -9.94
CA GLY A 349 -26.99 -6.77 -10.34
C GLY A 349 -27.05 -7.71 -9.16
N ASP A 350 -27.30 -8.98 -9.46
CA ASP A 350 -27.46 -10.03 -8.46
C ASP A 350 -26.13 -10.75 -8.21
N LEU A 351 -25.62 -10.62 -6.99
CA LEU A 351 -24.42 -11.29 -6.53
C LEU A 351 -24.59 -12.81 -6.49
N ASP A 352 -25.80 -13.30 -6.23
CA ASP A 352 -26.06 -14.73 -6.14
C ASP A 352 -25.97 -15.37 -7.53
N ALA A 353 -26.38 -14.63 -8.57
CA ALA A 353 -26.16 -15.02 -9.96
C ALA A 353 -24.66 -15.13 -10.30
N TRP A 354 -23.82 -14.19 -9.83
CA TRP A 354 -22.37 -14.28 -10.05
C TRP A 354 -21.73 -15.50 -9.39
N VAL A 355 -22.20 -15.85 -8.18
CA VAL A 355 -21.76 -17.06 -7.47
C VAL A 355 -22.17 -18.32 -8.24
N ALA A 356 -23.41 -18.36 -8.72
CA ALA A 356 -23.92 -19.48 -9.52
C ALA A 356 -23.14 -19.64 -10.83
N GLU A 357 -22.90 -18.55 -11.58
CA GLU A 357 -22.08 -18.57 -12.80
C GLU A 357 -20.66 -19.05 -12.54
N GLN A 358 -20.02 -18.58 -11.47
CA GLN A 358 -18.66 -19.00 -11.15
C GLN A 358 -18.59 -20.46 -10.70
N ALA A 359 -19.62 -20.96 -10.01
CA ALA A 359 -19.72 -22.37 -9.65
C ALA A 359 -19.87 -23.27 -10.88
N LEU A 360 -20.61 -22.83 -11.90
CA LEU A 360 -20.75 -23.52 -13.19
C LEU A 360 -19.48 -23.44 -14.06
N ALA A 361 -18.70 -22.38 -13.92
CA ALA A 361 -17.48 -22.14 -14.68
C ALA A 361 -16.22 -22.84 -14.12
N GLN A 362 -16.29 -23.51 -12.96
CA GLN A 362 -15.21 -24.36 -12.49
C GLN A 362 -15.15 -25.64 -13.37
N PRO A 363 -14.12 -25.83 -14.21
CA PRO A 363 -13.91 -27.12 -14.85
C PRO A 363 -13.38 -28.08 -13.77
N ASP A 364 -13.75 -29.34 -13.88
CA ASP A 364 -13.36 -30.43 -12.98
C ASP A 364 -11.93 -30.34 -12.46
N ALA A 365 -11.76 -30.78 -11.20
CA ALA A 365 -10.57 -30.79 -10.35
C ALA A 365 -9.27 -31.40 -10.95
N ALA A 366 -9.25 -31.78 -12.22
CA ALA A 366 -8.07 -32.27 -12.95
C ALA A 366 -7.09 -31.15 -13.37
N GLY A 367 -7.55 -29.90 -13.55
CA GLY A 367 -6.69 -28.78 -13.95
C GLY A 367 -5.78 -28.24 -12.84
N ASP A 368 -6.24 -28.30 -11.58
CA ASP A 368 -5.50 -27.80 -10.41
C ASP A 368 -4.31 -28.71 -10.05
N ALA A 369 -4.40 -30.01 -10.35
CA ALA A 369 -3.33 -30.99 -10.14
C ALA A 369 -2.16 -30.84 -11.13
N ALA A 370 -2.42 -30.39 -12.36
CA ALA A 370 -1.37 -30.13 -13.36
C ALA A 370 -0.58 -28.85 -13.05
N GLY A 371 -1.24 -27.84 -12.46
CA GLY A 371 -0.60 -26.59 -12.02
C GLY A 371 0.33 -26.77 -10.82
N ASP A 372 -0.01 -27.66 -9.88
CA ASP A 372 0.85 -27.98 -8.73
C ASP A 372 2.04 -28.90 -9.10
N PHE A 373 1.96 -29.67 -10.21
CA PHE A 373 3.07 -30.52 -10.68
C PHE A 373 4.20 -29.73 -11.36
N PHE A 374 3.89 -28.61 -12.01
CA PHE A 374 4.87 -27.68 -12.59
C PHE A 374 5.18 -26.53 -11.64
N GLY A 375 5.61 -26.82 -10.41
CA GLY A 375 5.92 -25.88 -9.32
C GLY A 375 7.07 -24.87 -9.57
N ILE A 376 7.10 -24.26 -10.75
CA ILE A 376 7.92 -23.15 -11.22
C ILE A 376 6.99 -22.05 -11.78
N ASP A 377 5.74 -21.94 -11.30
CA ASP A 377 5.01 -20.70 -11.52
C ASP A 377 5.58 -19.66 -10.55
N MET A 378 6.32 -18.72 -11.12
CA MET A 378 7.13 -17.72 -10.43
C MET A 378 6.28 -16.80 -9.58
N GLY A 379 5.95 -17.29 -8.39
CA GLY A 379 5.62 -16.49 -7.22
C GLY A 379 6.89 -15.87 -6.63
N LEU A 380 7.56 -15.05 -7.44
CA LEU A 380 8.51 -14.04 -6.98
C LEU A 380 7.82 -12.69 -7.06
#